data_AF-A4JDH9-F1
#
_entry.id   AF-A4JDH9-F1
#
_cell.length_a   1.000
_cell.length_b   1.000
_cell.length_c   1.000
_cell.angle_alpha   90.00
_cell.angle_beta   90.00
_cell.angle_gamma   90.00
#
_symmetry.space_group_name_H-M   'P 1'
#
loop_
_entity.id
_entity.type
_entity.pdbx_description
1 polymer ?
#
loop_
_entity_poly.entity_id
_entity_poly.type
_entity_poly.pdbx_seq_one_letter_code
_entity_poly.pdbx_strand_id
1 'polypeptide(L)'
;MRFHIIAQAQTGERFRRIEVDGERVDFPQYRTESFAAHANPFARTKGEPAYVVSHVGTGMRLAGGKTQAAAISTARQLIAEKSTEEFWRAIAAARQYIKATQTLA
;
A
#
# COMPACT_ATOMS: atom_id res chain seq x y z
N MET A 1 4.40 14.95 -0.13
CA MET A 1 5.70 14.50 -0.70
C MET A 1 5.42 13.44 -1.76
N ARG A 2 6.22 13.36 -2.83
CA ARG A 2 5.93 12.46 -3.95
C ARG A 2 6.51 11.07 -3.71
N PHE A 3 5.68 10.04 -3.91
CA PHE A 3 6.07 8.64 -3.87
C PHE A 3 5.76 7.96 -5.19
N HIS A 4 6.59 6.98 -5.56
CA HIS A 4 6.27 6.05 -6.63
C HIS A 4 5.80 4.74 -6.01
N ILE A 5 4.49 4.52 -5.97
CA ILE A 5 3.94 3.25 -5.50
C ILE A 5 3.79 2.28 -6.66
N ILE A 6 3.96 0.99 -6.38
CA ILE A 6 3.56 -0.06 -7.31
C ILE A 6 2.03 -0.15 -7.29
N ALA A 7 1.40 -0.31 -8.44
CA ALA A 7 -0.01 -0.63 -8.50
C ALA A 7 -0.30 -1.55 -9.69
N GLN A 8 -1.25 -2.45 -9.53
CA GLN A 8 -1.72 -3.29 -10.62
C GLN A 8 -2.68 -2.46 -11.48
N ALA A 9 -2.44 -2.41 -12.80
CA ALA A 9 -3.41 -1.83 -13.71
C ALA A 9 -4.72 -2.65 -13.62
N GLN A 10 -5.86 -1.97 -13.57
CA GLN A 10 -7.17 -2.62 -13.46
C GLN A 10 -7.51 -3.55 -14.64
N THR A 11 -6.78 -3.44 -15.76
CA THR A 11 -6.88 -4.34 -16.92
C THR A 11 -6.14 -5.66 -16.72
N GLY A 12 -5.55 -5.91 -15.54
CA GLY A 12 -4.97 -7.20 -15.16
C GLY A 12 -3.56 -7.47 -15.68
N GLU A 13 -3.11 -6.75 -16.71
CA GLU A 13 -1.95 -7.21 -17.48
C GLU A 13 -0.59 -6.87 -16.87
N ARG A 14 -0.40 -5.72 -16.20
CA ARG A 14 0.93 -5.32 -15.68
C ARG A 14 0.88 -4.46 -14.42
N PHE A 15 1.84 -4.69 -13.53
CA PHE A 15 2.19 -3.73 -12.48
C PHE A 15 2.89 -2.52 -13.07
N ARG A 16 2.52 -1.33 -12.59
CA ARG A 16 3.14 -0.07 -12.98
C ARG A 16 3.51 0.72 -11.75
N ARG A 17 4.55 1.56 -11.88
CA ARG A 17 4.84 2.61 -10.90
C ARG A 17 3.93 3.79 -11.21
N ILE A 18 3.20 4.26 -10.21
CA ILE A 18 2.40 5.48 -10.31
C ILE A 18 2.89 6.48 -9.29
N GLU A 19 2.94 7.76 -9.68
CA GLU A 19 3.26 8.85 -8.78
C GLU A 19 2.02 9.17 -7.93
N VAL A 20 2.20 9.28 -6.62
CA VAL A 20 1.18 9.75 -5.68
C VAL A 20 1.79 10.82 -4.79
N ASP A 21 1.02 11.86 -4.50
CA ASP A 21 1.34 12.80 -3.44
C ASP A 21 0.76 12.29 -2.12
N GLY A 22 1.58 12.28 -1.08
CA GLY A 22 1.20 11.73 0.21
C GLY A 22 2.13 12.10 1.34
N GLU A 23 1.91 11.45 2.47
CA GLU A 23 2.68 11.59 3.70
C GLU A 23 3.39 10.26 4.02
N ARG A 24 4.65 10.33 4.44
CA ARG A 24 5.39 9.15 4.89
C ARG A 24 4.81 8.68 6.22
N VAL A 25 4.55 7.37 6.32
CA VAL A 25 4.11 6.76 7.57
C VAL A 25 5.21 5.82 8.05
N ASP A 26 5.74 6.09 9.24
CA ASP A 26 6.78 5.25 9.84
C ASP A 26 6.17 4.25 10.83
N PHE A 27 6.58 2.99 10.66
CA PHE A 27 6.30 1.88 11.57
C PHE A 27 7.62 1.36 12.14
N PRO A 28 7.92 1.55 13.44
CA PRO A 28 9.22 1.23 14.03
C PRO A 28 9.66 -0.24 13.87
N GLN A 29 8.71 -1.18 13.80
CA GLN A 29 9.00 -2.61 13.58
C GLN A 29 9.39 -2.96 12.13
N TYR A 30 9.20 -2.06 11.16
CA TYR A 30 9.48 -2.30 9.74
C TYR A 30 10.46 -1.26 9.17
N ARG A 31 11.63 -1.12 9.82
CA ARG A 31 12.62 -0.07 9.50
C ARG A 31 13.15 -0.07 8.07
N THR A 32 13.12 -1.22 7.40
CA THR A 32 13.58 -1.37 6.01
C THR A 32 12.49 -1.11 4.98
N GLU A 33 11.23 -0.98 5.41
CA GLU A 33 10.08 -0.79 4.54
C GLU A 33 9.62 0.67 4.57
N SER A 34 8.95 1.10 3.51
CA SER A 34 8.44 2.47 3.39
C SER A 34 6.95 2.45 3.11
N PHE A 35 6.21 3.34 3.78
CA PHE A 35 4.76 3.45 3.65
C PHE A 35 4.35 4.88 3.39
N ALA A 36 3.29 5.04 2.60
CA ALA A 36 2.75 6.35 2.25
C ALA A 36 1.25 6.37 2.50
N ALA A 37 0.77 7.43 3.16
CA ALA A 37 -0.63 7.79 3.22
C ALA A 37 -0.94 8.77 2.08
N HIS A 38 -1.82 8.38 1.16
CA HIS A 38 -2.12 9.17 -0.04
C HIS A 38 -3.60 9.04 -0.42
N ALA A 39 -4.07 9.93 -1.29
CA ALA A 39 -5.40 9.78 -1.90
C ALA A 39 -5.47 8.45 -2.66
N ASN A 40 -6.60 7.76 -2.57
CA ASN A 40 -6.79 6.48 -3.25
C ASN A 40 -6.96 6.71 -4.76
N PRO A 41 -5.97 6.36 -5.60
CA PRO A 41 -6.06 6.61 -7.05
C PRO A 41 -7.08 5.68 -7.73
N PHE A 42 -7.58 4.68 -7.01
CA PHE A 42 -8.56 3.71 -7.50
C PHE A 42 -9.96 3.93 -6.93
N ALA A 43 -10.17 4.99 -6.13
CA ALA A 43 -11.50 5.33 -5.61
C ALA A 43 -12.44 5.72 -6.76
N ARG A 44 -13.35 4.82 -7.14
CA ARG A 44 -14.34 5.02 -8.22
C ARG A 44 -15.77 5.03 -7.73
N THR A 45 -16.04 4.40 -6.59
CA THR A 45 -17.41 4.20 -6.09
C THR A 45 -17.62 4.81 -4.70
N LYS A 46 -18.86 5.18 -4.40
CA LYS A 46 -19.26 5.60 -3.05
C LYS A 46 -19.12 4.39 -2.11
N GLY A 47 -18.27 4.50 -1.10
CA GLY A 47 -17.99 3.44 -0.13
C GLY A 47 -16.53 3.01 -0.12
N GLU A 48 -15.79 3.28 -1.20
CA GLU A 48 -14.34 3.10 -1.21
C GLU A 48 -13.63 4.15 -0.34
N PRO A 49 -12.51 3.79 0.30
CA PRO A 49 -11.75 4.74 1.10
C PRO A 49 -11.17 5.84 0.19
N ALA A 50 -11.37 7.09 0.56
CA ALA A 50 -10.83 8.25 -0.14
C ALA A 50 -9.30 8.36 0.03
N TYR A 51 -8.78 7.90 1.16
CA TYR A 51 -7.36 7.86 1.47
C TYR A 51 -6.94 6.47 1.89
N VAL A 52 -5.70 6.10 1.57
CA VAL A 52 -5.14 4.79 1.89
C VAL A 52 -3.72 4.93 2.40
N VAL A 53 -3.31 3.97 3.23
CA VAL A 53 -1.90 3.74 3.57
C VAL A 53 -1.43 2.52 2.79
N SER A 54 -0.40 2.71 1.97
CA SER A 54 0.13 1.67 1.10
C SER A 54 1.61 1.45 1.36
N HIS A 55 2.05 0.20 1.24
CA HIS A 55 3.47 -0.12 1.19
C HIS A 55 4.05 0.32 -0.16
N VAL A 56 5.08 1.19 -0.14
CA VAL A 56 5.61 1.84 -1.35
C VAL A 56 6.19 0.82 -2.33
N GLY A 57 6.97 -0.15 -1.83
CA GLY A 57 7.68 -1.10 -2.68
C GLY A 57 6.79 -2.17 -3.35
N THR A 58 5.56 -2.37 -2.86
CA THR A 58 4.66 -3.43 -3.38
C THR A 58 3.27 -2.93 -3.76
N GLY A 59 2.88 -1.72 -3.37
CA GLY A 59 1.51 -1.23 -3.57
C GLY A 59 0.48 -1.81 -2.63
N MET A 60 0.88 -2.71 -1.72
CA MET A 60 -0.05 -3.39 -0.84
C MET A 60 -0.73 -2.38 0.09
N ARG A 61 -2.06 -2.34 0.06
CA ARG A 61 -2.85 -1.49 0.95
C ARG A 61 -2.87 -2.08 2.36
N LEU A 62 -2.41 -1.31 3.33
CA LEU A 62 -2.51 -1.65 4.75
C LEU A 62 -3.88 -1.27 5.31
N ALA A 63 -4.32 -0.03 5.06
CA ALA A 63 -5.57 0.50 5.58
C ALA A 63 -6.17 1.56 4.65
N GLY A 64 -7.42 1.90 4.89
CA GLY A 64 -8.12 2.98 4.20
C GLY A 64 -9.01 3.78 5.15
N GLY A 65 -9.33 5.01 4.75
CA GLY A 65 -10.18 5.91 5.53
C GLY A 65 -10.84 6.98 4.66
N LYS A 66 -11.86 7.64 5.21
CA LYS A 66 -12.50 8.81 4.57
C LYS A 66 -11.58 10.04 4.58
N THR A 67 -10.66 10.10 5.53
CA THR A 67 -9.62 11.13 5.64
C THR A 67 -8.24 10.48 5.73
N GLN A 68 -7.19 11.24 5.42
CA GLN A 68 -5.81 10.76 5.52
C GLN A 68 -5.46 10.36 6.97
N ALA A 69 -5.84 11.19 7.94
CA ALA A 69 -5.64 10.91 9.37
C ALA A 69 -6.34 9.62 9.82
N ALA A 70 -7.57 9.37 9.34
CA ALA A 70 -8.28 8.12 9.64
C ALA A 70 -7.55 6.90 9.05
N ALA A 71 -7.07 7.00 7.81
CA ALA A 71 -6.31 5.92 7.18
C ALA A 71 -5.01 5.61 7.96
N ILE A 72 -4.29 6.65 8.40
CA ILE A 72 -3.07 6.50 9.22
C ILE A 72 -3.39 5.86 10.57
N SER A 73 -4.43 6.34 11.27
CA SER A 73 -4.84 5.79 12.56
C SER A 73 -5.18 4.30 12.46
N THR A 74 -6.00 3.92 11.48
CA THR A 74 -6.36 2.53 11.23
C THR A 74 -5.14 1.68 10.88
N ALA A 75 -4.21 2.21 10.08
CA ALA A 75 -2.98 1.50 9.75
C ALA A 75 -2.13 1.22 11.00
N ARG A 76 -1.99 2.19 11.90
CA ARG A 76 -1.27 2.02 13.18
C ARG A 76 -1.92 0.98 14.07
N GLN A 77 -3.25 0.96 14.17
CA GLN A 77 -4.00 -0.05 14.92
C GLN A 77 -3.77 -1.45 14.34
N LEU A 78 -3.96 -1.64 13.03
CA LEU A 78 -3.76 -2.93 12.37
C LEU A 78 -2.33 -3.46 12.51
N ILE A 79 -1.34 -2.58 12.45
CA ILE A 79 0.06 -2.94 12.64
C ILE A 79 0.40 -3.29 14.10
N ALA A 80 -0.32 -2.74 15.07
CA ALA A 80 -0.20 -3.13 16.48
C ALA A 80 -0.88 -4.48 16.77
N GLU A 81 -1.96 -4.81 16.05
CA GLU A 81 -2.72 -6.05 16.22
C GLU A 81 -2.10 -7.25 15.49
N LYS A 82 -1.50 -7.03 14.31
CA LYS A 82 -0.89 -8.09 13.50
C LYS A 82 0.48 -8.48 14.01
N SER A 83 0.80 -9.78 13.90
CA SER A 83 2.16 -10.24 14.15
C SER A 83 3.10 -9.72 13.05
N THR A 84 4.34 -9.44 13.43
CA THR A 84 5.41 -9.05 12.49
C THR A 84 5.61 -10.11 11.40
N GLU A 85 5.43 -11.38 11.75
CA GLU A 85 5.54 -12.49 10.80
C GLU A 85 4.45 -12.46 9.72
N GLU A 86 3.20 -12.22 10.10
CA GLU A 86 2.08 -12.13 9.15
C GLU A 86 2.32 -10.99 8.13
N PHE A 87 2.82 -9.85 8.61
CA PHE A 87 3.18 -8.74 7.74
C PHE A 87 4.28 -9.13 6.74
N TRP A 88 5.37 -9.76 7.19
CA TRP A 88 6.46 -10.17 6.30
C TRP A 88 6.03 -11.22 5.28
N ARG A 89 5.15 -12.16 5.68
CA ARG A 89 4.56 -13.13 4.75
C ARG A 89 3.76 -12.42 3.65
N ALA A 90 2.95 -11.42 4.01
CA ALA A 90 2.19 -10.64 3.04
C ALA A 90 3.10 -9.85 2.07
N ILE A 91 4.17 -9.22 2.59
CA ILE A 91 5.16 -8.51 1.75
C ILE A 91 5.88 -9.48 0.80
N ALA A 92 6.30 -10.64 1.29
CA ALA A 92 6.96 -11.65 0.47
C ALA A 92 6.04 -12.15 -0.65
N ALA A 93 4.78 -12.47 -0.34
CA ALA A 93 3.79 -12.87 -1.32
C ALA A 93 3.55 -11.78 -2.38
N ALA A 94 3.43 -10.52 -1.96
CA ALA A 94 3.26 -9.40 -2.89
C ALA A 94 4.48 -9.23 -3.82
N ARG A 95 5.71 -9.32 -3.29
CA ARG A 95 6.94 -9.26 -4.10
C ARG A 95 7.02 -10.41 -5.10
N GLN A 96 6.68 -11.63 -4.68
CA GLN A 96 6.63 -12.81 -5.57
C GLN A 96 5.61 -12.64 -6.68
N TYR A 97 4.41 -12.15 -6.36
CA TYR A 97 3.36 -11.91 -7.33
C TYR A 97 3.76 -10.85 -8.37
N ILE A 98 4.38 -9.75 -7.94
CA ILE A 98 4.93 -8.72 -8.84
C ILE A 98 6.00 -9.32 -9.75
N LYS A 99 6.91 -10.14 -9.22
CA LYS A 99 7.97 -10.78 -10.02
C LYS A 99 7.39 -11.74 -11.06
N ALA A 100 6.41 -12.56 -10.67
CA ALA A 100 5.75 -13.53 -11.56
C ALA A 100 5.06 -12.82 -12.74
N THR A 101 4.33 -11.75 -12.44
CA THR A 101 3.61 -10.95 -13.46
C THR A 101 4.54 -10.12 -14.35
N GLN A 102 5.73 -9.74 -13.89
CA GLN A 102 6.75 -9.11 -14.74
C GLN A 102 7.46 -10.10 -15.67
N THR A 103 7.58 -11.38 -15.27
CA THR A 103 8.24 -12.41 -16.08
C THR A 103 7.34 -12.94 -17.20
N LEU A 104 6.02 -12.86 -17.01
CA LEU A 104 5.00 -13.32 -17.98
C LEU A 104 4.61 -12.25 -19.02
N ALA A 105 5.22 -11.06 -18.94
CA ALA A 105 4.84 -9.86 -19.68
C ALA A 105 5.80 -9.54 -20.82
#